data_AF-A0A3S0C6F4-F1
#
_entry.id   AF-A0A3S0C6F4-F1
#
_cell.length_a   1.000
_cell.length_b   1.000
_cell.length_c   1.000
_cell.angle_alpha   90.00
_cell.angle_beta   90.00
_cell.angle_gamma   90.00
#
_symmetry.space_group_name_H-M   'P 1'
#
loop_
_entity.id
_entity.type
_entity.pdbx_description
1 polymer ?
#
loop_
_entity_poly.entity_id
_entity_poly.type
_entity_poly.pdbx_seq_one_letter_code
_entity_poly.pdbx_strand_id
1 'polypeptide(L)'
;MNQIIKLTDRSSGNPLRVMSEEDWTFWKTNGYIVIKNAVPQKQTRRLAKLIWEFEELDPGDQSTWYPEKRTELKRKELSFNAGMVELYNHQFLWDNRQYPRVYDAFVDVWGREDLWVTIDRVNFNLPPEPGIEFKGFMHWDYDPDNDPEVVQGVLSLNDQTDESVGGFQCIPEIFQNYAAWRNKQPEKFEWVSRKC
;
A
#
# COMPACT_ATOMS: atom_id res chain seq x y z
N MET A 1 4.39 5.05 31.91
CA MET A 1 5.01 3.91 31.21
C MET A 1 4.39 3.87 29.82
N ASN A 2 5.15 4.23 28.77
CA ASN A 2 4.66 4.03 27.40
C ASN A 2 4.71 2.52 27.14
N GLN A 3 3.54 1.88 27.11
CA GLN A 3 3.41 0.52 26.63
C GLN A 3 3.83 0.53 25.15
N ILE A 4 4.87 -0.23 24.80
CA ILE A 4 5.18 -0.50 23.40
C ILE A 4 4.00 -1.30 22.86
N ILE A 5 3.24 -0.70 21.93
CA ILE A 5 2.09 -1.35 21.30
C ILE A 5 2.64 -2.44 20.38
N LYS A 6 2.13 -3.66 20.55
CA LYS A 6 2.54 -4.82 19.75
C LYS A 6 1.42 -5.36 18.90
N LEU A 7 1.75 -6.05 17.81
CA LEU A 7 0.79 -6.86 17.07
C LEU A 7 0.31 -8.00 17.95
N THR A 8 -0.89 -8.49 17.70
CA THR A 8 -1.42 -9.59 18.50
C THR A 8 -0.69 -10.90 18.19
N ASP A 9 -0.37 -11.66 19.24
CA ASP A 9 0.00 -13.07 19.16
C ASP A 9 -1.23 -14.00 19.29
N ARG A 10 -2.44 -13.40 19.37
CA ARG A 10 -3.74 -14.05 19.61
C ARG A 10 -3.85 -14.80 20.95
N SER A 11 -2.97 -14.52 21.91
CA SER A 11 -3.07 -15.07 23.28
C SER A 11 -4.35 -14.68 24.02
N SER A 12 -5.01 -13.59 23.63
CA SER A 12 -6.30 -13.17 24.18
C SER A 12 -7.46 -14.11 23.84
N GLY A 13 -7.30 -14.98 22.83
CA GLY A 13 -8.35 -15.91 22.40
C GLY A 13 -9.51 -15.27 21.64
N ASN A 14 -9.40 -13.99 21.29
CA ASN A 14 -10.43 -13.32 20.48
C ASN A 14 -10.53 -13.98 19.08
N PRO A 15 -11.75 -14.23 18.57
CA PRO A 15 -11.92 -14.75 17.23
C PRO A 15 -11.52 -13.69 16.19
N LEU A 16 -11.02 -14.16 15.05
CA LEU A 16 -10.81 -13.31 13.88
C LEU A 16 -12.16 -12.88 13.30
N ARG A 17 -12.25 -11.64 12.85
CA ARG A 17 -13.45 -11.01 12.28
C ARG A 17 -13.50 -11.12 10.77
N VAL A 18 -12.33 -11.05 10.13
CA VAL A 18 -12.19 -11.00 8.67
C VAL A 18 -11.34 -12.16 8.15
N MET A 19 -10.19 -12.41 8.78
CA MET A 19 -9.29 -13.49 8.39
C MET A 19 -9.81 -14.85 8.85
N SER A 20 -9.58 -15.88 8.05
CA SER A 20 -9.66 -17.27 8.51
C SER A 20 -8.39 -17.67 9.27
N GLU A 21 -8.39 -18.84 9.90
CA GLU A 21 -7.18 -19.40 10.51
C GLU A 21 -6.07 -19.67 9.49
N GLU A 22 -6.46 -20.03 8.25
CA GLU A 22 -5.53 -20.19 7.13
C GLU A 22 -4.94 -18.84 6.71
N ASP A 23 -5.75 -17.79 6.61
CA ASP A 23 -5.28 -16.43 6.32
C ASP A 23 -4.33 -15.92 7.41
N TRP A 24 -4.65 -16.18 8.67
CA TRP A 24 -3.81 -15.79 9.80
C TRP A 24 -2.45 -16.51 9.77
N THR A 25 -2.47 -17.82 9.50
CA THR A 25 -1.24 -18.60 9.33
C THR A 25 -0.43 -18.06 8.17
N PHE A 26 -1.07 -17.77 7.04
CA PHE A 26 -0.43 -17.17 5.88
C PHE A 26 0.21 -15.81 6.21
N TRP A 27 -0.53 -14.92 6.87
CA TRP A 27 -0.05 -13.61 7.32
C TRP A 27 1.21 -13.74 8.18
N LYS A 28 1.16 -14.58 9.23
CA LYS A 28 2.28 -14.79 10.15
C LYS A 28 3.51 -15.38 9.45
N THR A 29 3.32 -16.23 8.44
CA THR A 29 4.41 -16.86 7.71
C THR A 29 4.99 -15.95 6.63
N ASN A 30 4.18 -15.15 5.94
CA ASN A 30 4.61 -14.44 4.74
C ASN A 30 4.79 -12.93 4.92
N GLY A 31 4.30 -12.35 6.02
CA GLY A 31 4.39 -10.91 6.28
C GLY A 31 3.42 -10.05 5.47
N TYR A 32 2.51 -10.69 4.73
CA TYR A 32 1.44 -10.03 3.99
C TYR A 32 0.21 -10.93 3.89
N ILE A 33 -0.95 -10.34 3.57
CA ILE A 33 -2.19 -11.06 3.30
C ILE A 33 -3.04 -10.26 2.31
N VAL A 34 -3.82 -10.96 1.48
CA VAL A 34 -4.75 -10.33 0.53
C VAL A 34 -6.19 -10.52 0.99
N ILE A 35 -6.82 -9.44 1.46
CA ILE A 35 -8.23 -9.46 1.85
C ILE A 35 -9.11 -9.12 0.63
N LYS A 36 -9.73 -10.15 0.06
CA LYS A 36 -10.67 -9.96 -1.06
C LYS A 36 -11.95 -9.26 -0.59
N ASN A 37 -12.51 -8.46 -1.48
CA ASN A 37 -13.76 -7.70 -1.26
C ASN A 37 -13.70 -6.83 0.00
N ALA A 38 -12.53 -6.23 0.29
CA ALA A 38 -12.33 -5.40 1.48
C ALA A 38 -13.33 -4.22 1.55
N VAL A 39 -13.73 -3.66 0.41
CA VAL A 39 -14.80 -2.66 0.30
C VAL A 39 -15.75 -3.00 -0.87
N PRO A 40 -16.98 -2.46 -0.91
CA PRO A 40 -17.88 -2.65 -2.05
C PRO A 40 -17.30 -2.04 -3.32
N GLN A 41 -17.40 -2.74 -4.45
CA GLN A 41 -16.85 -2.29 -5.73
C GLN A 41 -17.38 -0.92 -6.20
N LYS A 42 -18.60 -0.53 -5.79
CA LYS A 42 -19.12 0.82 -6.06
C LYS A 42 -18.25 1.91 -5.42
N GLN A 43 -17.63 1.63 -4.27
CA GLN A 43 -16.77 2.58 -3.57
C GLN A 43 -15.42 2.75 -4.26
N THR A 44 -14.84 1.66 -4.76
CA THR A 44 -13.60 1.72 -5.53
C THR A 44 -13.82 2.46 -6.85
N ARG A 45 -14.90 2.17 -7.57
CA ARG A 45 -15.24 2.84 -8.86
C ARG A 45 -15.44 4.35 -8.72
N ARG A 46 -16.18 4.81 -7.71
CA ARG A 46 -16.38 6.26 -7.50
C ARG A 46 -15.09 6.97 -7.10
N LEU A 47 -14.21 6.31 -6.34
CA LEU A 47 -12.91 6.87 -5.98
C LEU A 47 -11.98 6.90 -7.19
N ALA A 48 -11.95 5.84 -7.99
CA ALA A 48 -11.21 5.82 -9.26
C ALA A 48 -11.66 6.95 -10.19
N LYS A 49 -12.96 7.15 -10.37
CA LYS A 49 -13.51 8.26 -11.17
C LYS A 49 -13.08 9.63 -10.62
N LEU A 50 -13.17 9.81 -9.31
CA LEU A 50 -12.73 11.05 -8.66
C LEU A 50 -11.25 11.34 -8.91
N ILE A 51 -10.38 10.32 -8.90
CA ILE A 51 -8.95 10.52 -9.16
C ILE A 51 -8.73 11.04 -10.57
N TRP A 52 -9.37 10.45 -11.59
CA TRP A 52 -9.32 10.97 -12.96
C TRP A 52 -9.80 12.41 -13.05
N GLU A 53 -10.92 12.74 -12.40
CA GLU A 53 -11.47 14.11 -12.34
C GLU A 53 -10.55 15.10 -11.63
N PHE A 54 -9.99 14.72 -10.48
CA PHE A 54 -9.09 15.53 -9.67
C PHE A 54 -7.77 15.82 -10.39
N GLU A 55 -7.30 14.85 -11.17
CA GLU A 55 -6.09 14.96 -11.97
C GLU A 55 -6.32 15.69 -13.31
N GLU A 56 -7.58 16.03 -13.62
CA GLU A 56 -8.04 16.67 -14.86
C GLU A 56 -7.66 15.86 -16.12
N LEU A 57 -7.70 14.53 -16.01
CA LEU A 57 -7.34 13.59 -17.09
C LEU A 57 -8.57 12.85 -17.60
N ASP A 58 -8.56 12.50 -18.90
CA ASP A 58 -9.60 11.68 -19.51
C ASP A 58 -9.09 10.25 -19.73
N PRO A 59 -9.68 9.22 -19.10
CA PRO A 59 -9.29 7.82 -19.34
C PRO A 59 -9.49 7.37 -20.79
N GLY A 60 -10.35 8.05 -21.56
CA GLY A 60 -10.59 7.77 -22.98
C GLY A 60 -9.67 8.51 -23.95
N ASP A 61 -8.87 9.48 -23.46
CA ASP A 61 -7.97 10.29 -24.29
C ASP A 61 -6.56 10.33 -23.70
N GLN A 62 -5.69 9.48 -24.24
CA GLN A 62 -4.29 9.38 -23.84
C GLN A 62 -3.50 10.68 -24.06
N SER A 63 -3.95 11.60 -24.93
CA SER A 63 -3.28 12.88 -25.13
C SER A 63 -3.35 13.77 -23.88
N THR A 64 -4.32 13.51 -23.00
CA THR A 64 -4.45 14.23 -21.73
C THR A 64 -3.48 13.72 -20.66
N TRP A 65 -2.96 12.49 -20.77
CA TRP A 65 -2.31 11.76 -19.68
C TRP A 65 -0.96 12.35 -19.20
N TYR A 66 -0.26 13.08 -20.06
CA TYR A 66 1.07 13.64 -19.78
C TYR A 66 1.14 15.14 -20.14
N PRO A 67 0.41 16.01 -19.42
CA PRO A 67 0.47 17.44 -19.71
C PRO A 67 1.85 17.99 -19.34
N GLU A 68 2.41 18.86 -20.19
CA GLU A 68 3.81 19.31 -20.15
C GLU A 68 4.25 19.83 -18.76
N LYS A 69 3.40 20.63 -18.11
CA LYS A 69 3.64 21.19 -16.77
C LYS A 69 3.79 20.10 -15.69
N ARG A 70 3.07 18.98 -15.80
CA ARG A 70 3.18 17.85 -14.88
C ARG A 70 4.41 17.00 -15.19
N THR A 71 4.75 16.82 -16.46
CA THR A 71 5.98 16.13 -16.87
C THR A 71 7.23 16.85 -16.36
N GLU A 72 7.21 18.19 -16.31
CA GLU A 72 8.27 18.97 -15.67
C GLU A 72 8.41 18.68 -14.16
N LEU A 73 7.29 18.64 -13.44
CA LEU A 73 7.27 18.33 -12.00
C LEU A 73 7.65 16.87 -11.72
N LYS A 74 7.19 15.90 -12.53
CA LYS A 74 7.62 14.49 -12.48
C LYS A 74 9.13 14.39 -12.45
N ARG A 75 9.82 15.04 -13.38
CA ARG A 75 11.29 14.98 -13.48
C ARG A 75 12.03 15.54 -12.25
N LYS A 76 11.37 16.35 -11.42
CA LYS A 76 11.99 17.05 -10.29
C LYS A 76 11.57 16.48 -8.93
N GLU A 77 10.32 16.06 -8.80
CA GLU A 77 9.67 15.70 -7.55
C GLU A 77 9.20 14.25 -7.56
N LEU A 78 9.55 13.48 -6.53
CA LEU A 78 9.34 12.05 -6.63
C LEU A 78 7.90 11.58 -6.40
N SER A 79 7.13 12.36 -5.64
CA SER A 79 5.69 12.12 -5.48
C SER A 79 5.01 12.07 -6.85
N PHE A 80 5.48 12.86 -7.83
CA PHE A 80 4.95 12.81 -9.19
C PHE A 80 5.49 11.63 -10.03
N ASN A 81 6.73 11.16 -9.80
CA ASN A 81 7.30 9.99 -10.49
C ASN A 81 6.66 8.67 -10.07
N ALA A 82 6.23 8.57 -8.81
CA ALA A 82 5.61 7.38 -8.26
C ALA A 82 4.07 7.40 -8.39
N GLY A 83 3.49 8.34 -9.14
CA GLY A 83 2.04 8.44 -9.32
C GLY A 83 1.28 8.86 -8.06
N MET A 84 1.95 9.48 -7.08
CA MET A 84 1.29 9.93 -5.86
C MET A 84 0.45 11.16 -6.13
N VAL A 85 -0.85 11.04 -5.83
CA VAL A 85 -1.84 12.11 -5.90
C VAL A 85 -2.09 12.62 -4.50
N GLU A 86 -1.92 13.93 -4.33
CA GLU A 86 -2.05 14.68 -3.07
C GLU A 86 -3.54 14.87 -2.67
N LEU A 87 -4.35 13.82 -2.83
CA LEU A 87 -5.77 13.75 -2.47
C LEU A 87 -5.92 13.06 -1.12
N TYR A 88 -6.10 13.84 -0.05
CA TYR A 88 -6.05 13.33 1.32
C TYR A 88 -7.43 13.16 1.98
N ASN A 89 -8.28 14.17 1.85
CA ASN A 89 -9.42 14.38 2.76
C ASN A 89 -10.79 14.18 2.09
N HIS A 90 -10.85 13.76 0.83
CA HIS A 90 -12.13 13.57 0.16
C HIS A 90 -12.97 12.45 0.81
N GLN A 91 -14.29 12.64 0.91
CA GLN A 91 -15.19 11.71 1.61
C GLN A 91 -15.06 10.25 1.12
N PHE A 92 -14.84 10.05 -0.18
CA PHE A 92 -14.67 8.69 -0.74
C PHE A 92 -13.46 7.94 -0.19
N LEU A 93 -12.40 8.64 0.24
CA LEU A 93 -11.27 8.03 0.92
C LEU A 93 -11.64 7.63 2.35
N TRP A 94 -12.34 8.52 3.06
CA TRP A 94 -12.83 8.23 4.41
C TRP A 94 -13.79 7.04 4.45
N ASP A 95 -14.69 6.94 3.47
CA ASP A 95 -15.63 5.84 3.36
C ASP A 95 -14.92 4.48 3.17
N ASN A 96 -13.78 4.47 2.47
CA ASN A 96 -12.97 3.27 2.26
C ASN A 96 -12.10 2.95 3.48
N ARG A 97 -11.38 3.94 4.03
CA ARG A 97 -10.48 3.76 5.19
C ARG A 97 -11.23 3.27 6.44
N GLN A 98 -12.46 3.72 6.63
CA GLN A 98 -13.32 3.36 7.77
C GLN A 98 -14.32 2.25 7.43
N TYR A 99 -14.24 1.64 6.26
CA TYR A 99 -15.18 0.58 5.92
C TYR A 99 -15.03 -0.58 6.92
N PRO A 100 -16.13 -1.14 7.47
CA PRO A 100 -16.04 -2.10 8.59
C PRO A 100 -15.10 -3.27 8.34
N ARG A 101 -15.11 -3.86 7.13
CA ARG A 101 -14.23 -4.98 6.78
C ARG A 101 -12.74 -4.59 6.68
N VAL A 102 -12.43 -3.33 6.35
CA VAL A 102 -11.04 -2.82 6.39
C VAL A 102 -10.62 -2.64 7.84
N TYR A 103 -11.44 -1.96 8.64
CA TYR A 103 -11.21 -1.75 10.07
C TYR A 103 -11.03 -3.09 10.79
N ASP A 104 -11.95 -4.04 10.62
CA ASP A 104 -11.91 -5.34 11.28
C ASP A 104 -10.70 -6.19 10.84
N ALA A 105 -10.18 -6.02 9.62
CA ALA A 105 -8.93 -6.66 9.21
C ALA A 105 -7.72 -6.12 10.00
N PHE A 106 -7.71 -4.82 10.32
CA PHE A 106 -6.69 -4.27 11.23
C PHE A 106 -6.94 -4.67 12.69
N VAL A 107 -8.20 -4.81 13.12
CA VAL A 107 -8.51 -5.37 14.45
C VAL A 107 -7.95 -6.79 14.58
N ASP A 108 -8.06 -7.61 13.55
CA ASP A 108 -7.48 -8.97 13.54
C ASP A 108 -5.96 -8.94 13.72
N VAL A 109 -5.26 -7.99 13.07
CA VAL A 109 -3.80 -7.82 13.14
C VAL A 109 -3.33 -7.25 14.49
N TRP A 110 -4.04 -6.28 15.04
CA TRP A 110 -3.68 -5.60 16.29
C TRP A 110 -4.26 -6.25 17.55
N GLY A 111 -5.30 -7.07 17.40
CA GLY A 111 -6.03 -7.72 18.51
C GLY A 111 -6.81 -6.76 19.40
N ARG A 112 -7.09 -5.53 18.93
CA ARG A 112 -7.77 -4.45 19.68
C ARG A 112 -8.61 -3.58 18.77
N GLU A 113 -9.54 -2.83 19.37
CA GLU A 113 -10.54 -2.02 18.66
C GLU A 113 -10.27 -0.51 18.70
N ASP A 114 -9.49 -0.03 19.64
CA ASP A 114 -9.16 1.39 19.77
C ASP A 114 -8.05 1.80 18.79
N LEU A 115 -8.36 1.65 17.50
CA LEU A 115 -7.51 1.98 16.37
C LEU A 115 -7.85 3.38 15.83
N TRP A 116 -6.81 4.11 15.41
CA TRP A 116 -6.95 5.39 14.72
C TRP A 116 -6.68 5.21 13.24
N VAL A 117 -7.50 5.87 12.41
CA VAL A 117 -7.27 5.92 10.97
C VAL A 117 -6.10 6.85 10.67
N THR A 118 -5.12 6.35 9.93
CA THR A 118 -4.05 7.16 9.36
C THR A 118 -4.50 7.76 8.02
N ILE A 119 -4.00 8.97 7.74
CA ILE A 119 -4.24 9.65 6.47
C ILE A 119 -3.03 9.40 5.58
N ASP A 120 -3.30 9.05 4.33
CA ASP A 120 -2.27 8.90 3.30
C ASP A 120 -2.82 9.33 1.94
N ARG A 121 -1.93 9.37 0.95
CA ARG A 121 -2.18 9.73 -0.44
C ARG A 121 -2.91 8.61 -1.18
N VAL A 122 -3.23 8.91 -2.44
CA VAL A 122 -3.67 7.91 -3.39
C VAL A 122 -2.60 7.70 -4.44
N ASN A 123 -2.44 6.46 -4.87
CA ASN A 123 -1.53 6.13 -5.95
C ASN A 123 -2.32 6.01 -7.27
N PHE A 124 -1.86 6.71 -8.30
CA PHE A 124 -2.43 6.77 -9.63
C PHE A 124 -1.34 6.58 -10.68
N ASN A 125 -1.11 5.31 -11.02
CA ASN A 125 -0.14 4.93 -12.03
C ASN A 125 -0.83 4.84 -13.39
N LEU A 126 -0.46 5.77 -14.26
CA LEU A 126 -0.67 5.63 -15.70
C LEU A 126 0.37 4.64 -16.25
N PRO A 127 0.16 4.06 -17.44
CA PRO A 127 1.24 3.42 -18.17
C PRO A 127 2.48 4.33 -18.25
N PRO A 128 3.68 3.82 -18.51
CA PRO A 128 4.81 4.71 -18.79
C PRO A 128 4.52 5.59 -20.02
N GLU A 129 5.00 6.83 -19.98
CA GLU A 129 4.99 7.69 -21.17
C GLU A 129 5.74 6.99 -22.32
N PRO A 130 5.27 7.09 -23.58
CA PRO A 130 5.95 6.47 -24.71
C PRO A 130 7.45 6.81 -24.75
N GLY A 131 8.29 5.79 -24.74
CA GLY A 131 9.76 5.94 -24.75
C GLY A 131 10.41 6.04 -23.36
N ILE A 132 9.62 6.00 -22.27
CA ILE A 132 10.12 5.92 -20.90
C ILE A 132 9.88 4.52 -20.33
N GLU A 133 10.92 3.94 -19.74
CA GLU A 133 10.82 2.69 -18.98
C GLU A 133 10.76 3.02 -17.47
N PHE A 134 9.74 2.51 -16.78
CA PHE A 134 9.69 2.58 -15.32
C PHE A 134 10.32 1.32 -14.72
N LYS A 135 11.31 1.51 -13.84
CA LYS A 135 11.96 0.41 -13.11
C LYS A 135 11.52 0.46 -11.65
N GLY A 136 10.84 -0.59 -11.22
CA GLY A 136 10.55 -0.81 -9.80
C GLY A 136 11.82 -0.99 -8.99
N PHE A 137 11.72 -0.78 -7.69
CA PHE A 137 12.79 -1.01 -6.73
C PHE A 137 12.23 -1.66 -5.47
N MET A 138 13.08 -2.40 -4.76
CA MET A 138 12.75 -2.97 -3.47
C MET A 138 13.05 -1.95 -2.38
N HIS A 139 12.13 -1.76 -1.45
CA HIS A 139 12.35 -0.95 -0.26
C HIS A 139 11.59 -1.53 0.94
N TRP A 140 11.95 -1.04 2.11
CA TRP A 140 11.13 -1.14 3.32
C TRP A 140 10.63 0.25 3.68
N ASP A 141 9.38 0.34 4.16
CA ASP A 141 8.80 1.61 4.63
C ASP A 141 9.39 2.11 5.94
N TYR A 142 10.10 1.24 6.66
CA TYR A 142 10.75 1.50 7.91
C TYR A 142 12.15 0.87 7.92
N ASP A 143 12.94 1.12 8.97
CA ASP A 143 14.21 0.45 9.20
C ASP A 143 13.97 -0.92 9.87
N PRO A 144 14.08 -2.04 9.14
CA PRO A 144 13.81 -3.38 9.68
C PRO A 144 14.87 -3.87 10.67
N ASP A 145 16.05 -3.22 10.79
CA ASP A 145 17.03 -3.55 11.84
C ASP A 145 16.51 -3.16 13.24
N ASN A 146 15.50 -2.29 13.33
CA ASN A 146 14.88 -1.87 14.60
C ASN A 146 13.64 -2.69 14.99
N ASP A 147 13.27 -3.70 14.19
CA ASP A 147 12.09 -4.57 14.39
C ASP A 147 10.80 -3.80 14.78
N PRO A 148 10.40 -2.74 14.05
CA PRO A 148 9.20 -2.00 14.42
C PRO A 148 7.95 -2.76 13.99
N GLU A 149 6.95 -2.78 14.86
CA GLU A 149 5.63 -3.33 14.54
C GLU A 149 4.78 -2.29 13.81
N VAL A 150 4.99 -2.21 12.48
CA VAL A 150 4.27 -1.33 11.57
C VAL A 150 3.58 -2.17 10.50
N VAL A 151 2.31 -1.88 10.26
CA VAL A 151 1.51 -2.57 9.22
C VAL A 151 0.91 -1.52 8.31
N GLN A 152 1.18 -1.66 7.01
CA GLN A 152 0.55 -0.85 5.97
C GLN A 152 -0.59 -1.62 5.31
N GLY A 153 -1.49 -0.89 4.65
CA GLY A 153 -2.55 -1.45 3.82
C GLY A 153 -2.63 -0.73 2.48
N VAL A 154 -2.67 -1.50 1.39
CA VAL A 154 -2.90 -0.99 0.03
C VAL A 154 -4.26 -1.48 -0.44
N LEU A 155 -5.14 -0.56 -0.81
CA LEU A 155 -6.46 -0.87 -1.36
C LEU A 155 -6.44 -0.69 -2.88
N SER A 156 -6.49 -1.79 -3.63
CA SER A 156 -6.64 -1.75 -5.08
C SER A 156 -8.01 -1.18 -5.49
N LEU A 157 -8.02 -0.17 -6.35
CA LEU A 157 -9.25 0.49 -6.81
C LEU A 157 -9.81 -0.10 -8.12
N ASN A 158 -8.98 -0.82 -8.86
CA ASN A 158 -9.30 -1.55 -10.08
C ASN A 158 -8.83 -3.01 -9.95
N ASP A 159 -9.29 -3.85 -10.88
CA ASP A 159 -8.86 -5.24 -10.94
C ASP A 159 -7.38 -5.32 -11.34
N GLN A 160 -6.65 -6.19 -10.64
CA GLN A 160 -5.20 -6.38 -10.80
C GLN A 160 -4.94 -7.70 -11.55
N THR A 161 -5.62 -7.88 -12.68
CA THR A 161 -5.57 -9.13 -13.48
C THR A 161 -4.69 -9.03 -14.72
N ASP A 162 -4.35 -7.82 -15.13
CA ASP A 162 -3.49 -7.56 -16.28
C ASP A 162 -2.04 -7.46 -15.80
N GLU A 163 -1.19 -8.41 -16.21
CA GLU A 163 0.23 -8.44 -15.83
C GLU A 163 1.02 -7.25 -16.38
N SER A 164 0.50 -6.56 -17.40
CA SER A 164 1.10 -5.33 -17.93
C SER A 164 0.79 -4.09 -17.08
N VAL A 165 -0.22 -4.18 -16.21
CA VAL A 165 -0.57 -3.17 -15.22
C VAL A 165 0.22 -3.48 -13.96
N GLY A 166 1.13 -2.58 -13.58
CA GLY A 166 1.93 -2.73 -12.37
C GLY A 166 1.07 -2.85 -11.11
N GLY A 167 1.69 -3.20 -9.99
CA GLY A 167 0.98 -3.38 -8.73
C GLY A 167 1.93 -3.66 -7.57
N PHE A 168 1.36 -3.94 -6.41
CA PHE A 168 2.14 -4.30 -5.23
C PHE A 168 2.83 -5.65 -5.44
N GLN A 169 4.14 -5.68 -5.17
CA GLN A 169 4.94 -6.89 -5.17
C GLN A 169 5.58 -7.06 -3.79
N CYS A 170 5.46 -8.25 -3.23
CA CYS A 170 6.09 -8.63 -1.98
C CYS A 170 7.05 -9.79 -2.22
N ILE A 171 8.13 -9.86 -1.43
CA ILE A 171 9.10 -10.96 -1.47
C ILE A 171 9.07 -11.65 -0.10
N PRO A 172 8.20 -12.66 0.10
CA PRO A 172 7.98 -13.26 1.41
C PRO A 172 9.22 -13.94 1.98
N GLU A 173 10.11 -14.43 1.12
CA GLU A 173 11.37 -15.06 1.53
C GLU A 173 12.26 -14.10 2.34
N ILE A 174 12.26 -12.80 2.00
CA ILE A 174 13.04 -11.79 2.72
C ILE A 174 12.43 -11.57 4.11
N PHE A 175 11.10 -11.53 4.23
CA PHE A 175 10.43 -11.45 5.52
C PHE A 175 10.74 -12.68 6.40
N GLN A 176 10.62 -13.88 5.83
CA GLN A 176 10.84 -15.16 6.52
C GLN A 176 12.28 -15.35 7.00
N ASN A 177 13.25 -14.88 6.20
CA ASN A 177 14.66 -15.15 6.40
C ASN A 177 15.47 -13.85 6.59
N TYR A 178 14.85 -12.81 7.15
CA TYR A 178 15.40 -11.46 7.22
C TYR A 178 16.84 -11.44 7.74
N ALA A 179 17.11 -12.07 8.88
CA ALA A 179 18.46 -12.09 9.46
C ALA A 179 19.51 -12.72 8.52
N ALA A 180 19.16 -13.82 7.85
CA ALA A 180 20.05 -14.49 6.90
C ALA A 180 20.26 -13.66 5.63
N TRP A 181 19.21 -12.99 5.14
CA TRP A 181 19.28 -12.08 4.01
C TRP A 181 20.11 -10.82 4.35
N ARG A 182 19.91 -10.23 5.54
CA ARG A 182 20.60 -9.06 6.06
C ARG A 182 22.10 -9.26 6.16
N ASN A 183 22.53 -10.43 6.63
CA ASN A 183 23.94 -10.80 6.77
C ASN A 183 24.68 -10.90 5.43
N LYS A 184 23.96 -11.01 4.31
CA LYS A 184 24.54 -11.02 2.95
C LYS A 184 24.66 -9.61 2.36
N GLN A 185 24.07 -8.60 3.00
CA GLN A 185 24.11 -7.22 2.53
C GLN A 185 25.37 -6.49 3.04
N PRO A 186 25.83 -5.45 2.35
CA PRO A 186 26.91 -4.59 2.85
C PRO A 186 26.61 -4.00 4.23
N GLU A 187 27.66 -3.66 4.99
CA GLU A 187 27.53 -2.99 6.30
C GLU A 187 26.76 -1.67 6.19
N LYS A 188 27.00 -0.90 5.12
CA LYS A 188 26.18 0.24 4.71
C LYS A 188 25.13 -0.20 3.70
N PHE A 189 23.95 -0.59 4.20
CA PHE A 189 22.77 -0.88 3.38
C PHE A 189 21.80 0.30 3.44
N GLU A 190 21.40 0.84 2.28
CA GLU A 190 20.35 1.87 2.21
C GLU A 190 18.98 1.16 2.10
N TRP A 191 18.18 1.19 3.18
CA TRP A 191 16.83 0.58 3.25
C TRP A 191 15.85 1.12 2.22
N VAL A 192 16.08 2.36 1.83
CA VAL A 192 15.42 3.05 0.74
C VAL A 192 16.49 3.24 -0.32
N SER A 193 16.48 2.42 -1.39
CA SER A 193 17.36 2.68 -2.53
C SER A 193 16.86 3.94 -3.23
N ARG A 194 17.36 5.09 -2.78
CA ARG A 194 17.15 6.46 -3.26
C ARG A 194 15.89 6.69 -4.10
N LYS A 195 14.96 7.31 -3.37
CA LYS A 195 13.81 8.11 -3.78
C LYS A 195 12.53 7.27 -3.94
N CYS A 196 11.62 7.42 -2.97
CA CYS A 196 10.14 7.45 -3.11
C CYS A 196 9.65 8.91 -3.16
#